data_AF-A0A822A028-F1
#
_entry.id   AF-A0A822A028-F1
#
_cell.length_a   1.000
_cell.length_b   1.000
_cell.length_c   1.000
_cell.angle_alpha   90.00
_cell.angle_beta   90.00
_cell.angle_gamma   90.00
#
_symmetry.space_group_name_H-M   'P 1'
#
loop_
_entity.id
_entity.type
_entity.pdbx_description
1 polymer ?
#
loop_
_entity_poly.entity_id
_entity_poly.type
_entity_poly.pdbx_seq_one_letter_code
_entity_poly.pdbx_strand_id
1 'polypeptide(L)'
;KRNKCYCASCYDSTQPNVLTAANTKYTVPRGWVAFGIQVDNAFATSNKIFDNWYTTFFGTSKDKLEDIIRNRFIPFPGDHLLSGGTFVLNLPDQNHVYTSPSINYASLEHVCPIDTMTIDGTSYDFQVVLQCKQNPADVQKLRSGKPKVCKYLSDADLQWKTDQRSSVVPTHLLIRAKKR
;
A
#
# COMPACT_ATOMS: atom_id res chain seq x y z
N LYS A 1 -12.49 15.77 -1.14
CA LYS A 1 -12.87 14.56 -0.36
C LYS A 1 -11.86 13.46 -0.70
N ARG A 2 -10.99 13.04 0.23
CA ARG A 2 -9.94 12.01 -0.02
C ARG A 2 -10.36 10.59 0.36
N ASN A 3 -11.50 10.43 1.04
CA ASN A 3 -12.02 9.10 1.41
C ASN A 3 -12.79 8.50 0.24
N LYS A 4 -12.65 7.19 0.02
CA LYS A 4 -13.33 6.47 -1.06
C LYS A 4 -13.67 5.05 -0.66
N CYS A 5 -14.89 4.63 -0.91
CA CYS A 5 -15.31 3.24 -0.75
C CYS A 5 -15.25 2.52 -2.09
N TYR A 6 -14.70 1.31 -2.11
CA TYR A 6 -14.60 0.45 -3.28
C TYR A 6 -15.39 -0.86 -3.12
N CYS A 7 -16.40 -0.88 -2.23
CA CYS A 7 -17.33 -1.99 -2.15
C CYS A 7 -18.16 -2.12 -3.45
N ALA A 8 -18.86 -3.23 -3.61
CA ALA A 8 -19.63 -3.52 -4.83
C ALA A 8 -20.72 -2.47 -5.14
N SER A 9 -21.25 -1.75 -4.13
CA SER A 9 -22.24 -0.69 -4.35
C SER A 9 -21.61 0.66 -4.70
N CYS A 10 -20.43 0.98 -4.18
CA CYS A 10 -19.74 2.25 -4.46
C CYS A 10 -18.84 2.20 -5.69
N TYR A 11 -18.35 1.02 -6.06
CA TYR A 11 -17.48 0.77 -7.20
C TYR A 11 -17.86 -0.58 -7.82
N ASP A 12 -18.94 -0.57 -8.60
CA ASP A 12 -19.54 -1.77 -9.19
C ASP A 12 -18.66 -2.44 -10.25
N SER A 13 -19.06 -3.62 -10.73
CA SER A 13 -18.29 -4.45 -11.66
C SER A 13 -18.13 -3.85 -13.06
N THR A 14 -18.94 -2.87 -13.45
CA THR A 14 -18.82 -2.20 -14.76
C THR A 14 -17.66 -1.21 -14.80
N GLN A 15 -17.21 -0.75 -13.62
CA GLN A 15 -16.09 0.19 -13.53
C GLN A 15 -14.74 -0.51 -13.81
N PRO A 16 -13.70 0.24 -14.21
CA PRO A 16 -12.39 -0.35 -14.53
C PRO A 16 -11.76 -1.12 -13.36
N ASN A 17 -11.02 -2.19 -13.65
CA ASN A 17 -10.23 -2.91 -12.63
C ASN A 17 -8.81 -2.37 -12.47
N VAL A 18 -8.37 -1.57 -13.45
CA VAL A 18 -7.06 -0.95 -13.53
C VAL A 18 -7.26 0.51 -13.90
N LEU A 19 -6.49 1.38 -13.26
CA LEU A 19 -6.40 2.78 -13.62
C LEU A 19 -4.97 3.11 -14.03
N THR A 20 -4.82 4.16 -14.82
CA THR A 20 -3.52 4.71 -15.20
C THR A 20 -3.31 6.03 -14.46
N ALA A 21 -2.17 6.18 -13.79
CA ALA A 21 -1.72 7.42 -13.18
C ALA A 21 -0.20 7.56 -13.39
N ALA A 22 0.28 8.76 -13.72
CA ALA A 22 1.69 9.01 -14.04
C ALA A 22 2.25 7.98 -15.05
N ASN A 23 1.51 7.72 -16.13
CA ASN A 23 1.85 6.74 -17.19
C ASN A 23 2.05 5.30 -16.72
N THR A 24 1.60 4.96 -15.52
CA THR A 24 1.72 3.63 -14.91
C THR A 24 0.34 3.08 -14.57
N LYS A 25 0.16 1.78 -14.79
CA LYS A 25 -1.07 1.06 -14.42
C LYS A 25 -0.98 0.58 -12.97
N TYR A 26 -2.10 0.69 -12.24
CA TYR A 26 -2.26 0.09 -10.91
C TYR A 26 -3.66 -0.50 -10.75
N THR A 27 -3.81 -1.53 -9.91
CA THR A 27 -5.13 -2.15 -9.70
C THR A 27 -6.00 -1.34 -8.75
N VAL A 28 -7.28 -1.30 -9.04
CA VAL A 28 -8.28 -0.66 -8.16
C VAL A 28 -8.50 -1.55 -6.93
N PRO A 29 -8.45 -1.01 -5.70
CA PRO A 29 -8.63 -1.78 -4.47
C PRO A 29 -10.10 -2.13 -4.23
N ARG A 30 -10.70 -2.93 -5.11
CA ARG A 30 -12.08 -3.42 -4.98
C ARG A 30 -12.28 -4.21 -3.67
N GLY A 31 -13.35 -3.91 -2.95
CA GLY A 31 -13.65 -4.46 -1.64
C GLY A 31 -12.92 -3.80 -0.47
N TRP A 32 -12.24 -2.66 -0.70
CA TRP A 32 -11.56 -1.89 0.33
C TRP A 32 -12.24 -0.54 0.56
N VAL A 33 -11.98 0.06 1.73
CA VAL A 33 -12.30 1.46 2.03
C VAL A 33 -10.99 2.21 2.20
N ALA A 34 -10.85 3.34 1.51
CA ALA A 34 -9.71 4.23 1.58
C ALA A 34 -10.03 5.46 2.43
N PHE A 35 -9.17 5.75 3.39
CA PHE A 35 -9.15 6.99 4.18
C PHE A 35 -7.94 7.80 3.79
N GLY A 36 -8.15 9.03 3.33
CA GLY A 36 -7.04 9.93 3.00
C GLY A 36 -6.29 10.30 4.26
N ILE A 37 -4.96 10.18 4.25
CA ILE A 37 -4.10 10.59 5.36
C ILE A 37 -3.36 11.89 5.00
N GLN A 38 -2.82 12.55 6.02
CA GLN A 38 -2.06 13.78 5.84
C GLN A 38 -0.71 13.47 5.19
N VAL A 39 -0.34 14.27 4.19
CA VAL A 39 0.98 14.28 3.57
C VAL A 39 1.67 15.60 3.91
N ASP A 40 2.99 15.64 3.83
CA ASP A 40 3.72 16.92 3.87
C ASP A 40 3.40 17.73 2.60
N ASN A 41 2.67 18.84 2.76
CA ASN A 41 2.17 19.63 1.62
C ASN A 41 3.31 20.36 0.88
N ALA A 42 4.35 20.81 1.58
CA ALA A 42 5.47 21.50 0.96
C ALA A 42 6.26 20.51 0.09
N PHE A 43 6.59 19.35 0.66
CA PHE A 43 7.24 18.26 -0.06
C PHE A 43 6.41 17.79 -1.26
N ALA A 44 5.10 17.53 -1.04
CA ALA A 44 4.21 17.02 -2.07
C ALA A 44 4.07 17.98 -3.26
N THR A 45 4.01 19.28 -2.98
CA THR A 45 3.88 20.33 -4.01
C THR A 45 5.18 20.51 -4.79
N SER A 46 6.31 20.65 -4.08
CA SER A 46 7.62 20.83 -4.72
C SER A 46 8.00 19.65 -5.62
N ASN A 47 7.64 18.42 -5.23
CA ASN A 47 7.91 17.21 -6.00
C ASN A 47 6.78 16.80 -6.96
N LYS A 48 5.65 17.54 -6.97
CA LYS A 48 4.46 17.23 -7.79
C LYS A 48 4.03 15.76 -7.67
N ILE A 49 4.02 15.21 -6.45
CA ILE A 49 3.86 13.76 -6.23
C ILE A 49 2.51 13.23 -6.71
N PHE A 50 1.48 14.08 -6.72
CA PHE A 50 0.15 13.64 -7.15
C PHE A 50 0.04 13.52 -8.67
N ASP A 51 0.84 14.29 -9.41
CA ASP A 51 0.84 14.34 -10.87
C ASP A 51 1.83 13.33 -11.47
N ASN A 52 3.03 13.27 -10.89
CA ASN A 52 4.17 12.62 -11.53
C ASN A 52 4.57 11.30 -10.87
N TRP A 53 4.16 11.02 -9.64
CA TRP A 53 4.57 9.81 -8.95
C TRP A 53 3.59 8.66 -9.17
N TYR A 54 4.15 7.46 -9.27
CA TYR A 54 3.39 6.23 -9.46
C TYR A 54 2.49 5.95 -8.27
N THR A 55 1.31 5.42 -8.52
CA THR A 55 0.43 4.91 -7.46
C THR A 55 0.82 3.47 -7.14
N THR A 56 1.17 3.20 -5.89
CA THR A 56 1.55 1.86 -5.41
C THR A 56 0.88 1.52 -4.09
N PHE A 57 1.08 0.29 -3.62
CA PHE A 57 0.50 -0.26 -2.42
C PHE A 57 1.60 -0.86 -1.55
N PHE A 58 1.57 -0.54 -0.26
CA PHE A 58 2.48 -1.05 0.76
C PHE A 58 1.67 -1.85 1.78
N GLY A 59 1.85 -3.18 1.78
CA GLY A 59 1.23 -4.05 2.78
C GLY A 59 2.00 -4.01 4.09
N THR A 60 1.29 -3.95 5.22
CA THR A 60 1.89 -3.89 6.56
C THR A 60 0.96 -4.52 7.60
N SER A 61 1.42 -4.66 8.84
CA SER A 61 0.60 -5.05 9.99
C SER A 61 -0.01 -3.81 10.66
N LYS A 62 -1.12 -4.02 11.40
CA LYS A 62 -1.77 -2.92 12.14
C LYS A 62 -0.84 -2.23 13.13
N ASP A 63 0.06 -2.99 13.77
CA ASP A 63 0.94 -2.49 14.84
C ASP A 63 1.97 -1.47 14.32
N LYS A 64 2.29 -1.49 13.02
CA LYS A 64 3.24 -0.57 12.39
C LYS A 64 2.55 0.68 11.83
N LEU A 65 1.22 0.69 11.73
CA LEU A 65 0.49 1.75 11.06
C LEU A 65 0.65 3.10 11.74
N GLU A 66 0.59 3.14 13.07
CA GLU A 66 0.67 4.39 13.80
C GLU A 66 2.00 5.10 13.52
N ASP A 67 3.12 4.40 13.63
CA ASP A 67 4.44 4.95 13.34
C ASP A 67 4.55 5.45 11.90
N ILE A 68 4.08 4.67 10.93
CA ILE A 68 4.14 5.06 9.52
C ILE A 68 3.30 6.31 9.26
N ILE A 69 2.08 6.37 9.79
CA ILE A 69 1.16 7.50 9.59
C ILE A 69 1.69 8.75 10.28
N ARG A 70 2.22 8.63 11.51
CA ARG A 70 2.77 9.77 12.26
C ARG A 70 4.05 10.30 11.62
N ASN A 71 4.91 9.42 11.10
CA ASN A 71 6.13 9.81 10.38
C ASN A 71 5.87 10.31 8.96
N ARG A 72 4.69 10.02 8.38
CA ARG A 72 4.29 10.39 7.00
C ARG A 72 5.17 9.82 5.89
N PHE A 73 6.07 8.90 6.22
CA PHE A 73 6.94 8.16 5.31
C PHE A 73 7.01 6.71 5.75
N ILE A 74 7.30 5.81 4.80
CA ILE A 74 7.57 4.40 5.14
C ILE A 74 8.97 4.32 5.75
N PRO A 75 9.13 3.86 7.01
CA PRO A 75 10.45 3.63 7.59
C PRO A 75 11.20 2.55 6.82
N PHE A 76 12.52 2.64 6.81
CA PHE A 76 13.37 1.58 6.32
C PHE A 76 13.56 0.53 7.43
N PRO A 77 13.77 -0.74 7.09
CA PRO A 77 14.06 -1.72 8.11
C PRO A 77 15.35 -1.35 8.86
N GLY A 78 15.34 -1.54 10.18
CA GLY A 78 16.37 -1.06 11.09
C GLY A 78 16.15 0.36 11.63
N ASP A 79 15.27 1.17 11.02
CA ASP A 79 14.96 2.51 11.54
C ASP A 79 14.29 2.44 12.91
N HIS A 80 14.59 3.40 13.78
CA HIS A 80 13.92 3.53 15.06
C HIS A 80 12.52 4.11 14.91
N LEU A 81 11.54 3.48 15.56
CA LEU A 81 10.14 3.88 15.53
C LEU A 81 9.81 4.88 16.65
N LEU A 82 8.76 5.68 16.47
CA LEU A 82 8.31 6.66 17.48
C LEU A 82 7.73 5.96 18.72
N SER A 83 7.08 4.82 18.50
CA SER A 83 6.62 3.91 19.55
C SER A 83 7.76 3.20 20.28
N GLY A 84 9.01 3.32 19.80
CA GLY A 84 10.18 2.59 20.27
C GLY A 84 10.44 1.32 19.45
N GLY A 85 11.64 0.75 19.60
CA GLY A 85 12.08 -0.42 18.84
C GLY A 85 12.60 -0.08 17.44
N THR A 86 12.69 -1.10 16.59
CA THR A 86 13.18 -1.00 15.21
C THR A 86 12.14 -1.48 14.22
N PHE A 87 12.05 -0.82 13.06
CA PHE A 87 11.18 -1.24 11.98
C PHE A 87 11.72 -2.53 11.35
N VAL A 88 10.84 -3.49 11.15
CA VAL A 88 11.16 -4.78 10.51
C VAL A 88 10.09 -5.05 9.47
N LEU A 89 10.47 -5.55 8.30
CA LEU A 89 9.50 -6.00 7.28
C LEU A 89 9.14 -7.47 7.49
N ASN A 90 8.00 -7.88 6.96
CA ASN A 90 7.62 -9.30 6.93
C ASN A 90 8.18 -10.02 5.68
N LEU A 91 9.24 -9.48 5.08
CA LEU A 91 9.88 -9.99 3.87
C LEU A 91 11.32 -10.44 4.15
N PRO A 92 11.88 -11.41 3.40
CA PRO A 92 13.22 -11.93 3.68
C PRO A 92 14.35 -10.89 3.55
N ASP A 93 14.21 -9.94 2.63
CA ASP A 93 15.18 -8.87 2.42
C ASP A 93 14.75 -7.63 3.21
N GLN A 94 15.64 -7.22 4.13
CA GLN A 94 15.43 -6.16 5.10
C GLN A 94 16.24 -4.90 4.75
N ASN A 95 16.69 -4.73 3.50
CA ASN A 95 17.48 -3.55 3.12
C ASN A 95 16.69 -2.53 2.28
N HIS A 96 15.44 -2.85 1.95
CA HIS A 96 14.66 -2.08 1.00
C HIS A 96 13.21 -1.91 1.44
N VAL A 97 12.57 -0.85 0.95
CA VAL A 97 11.11 -0.71 1.02
C VAL A 97 10.51 -1.37 -0.21
N TYR A 98 9.51 -2.24 -0.01
CA TYR A 98 8.82 -2.96 -1.07
C TYR A 98 7.39 -2.46 -1.24
N THR A 99 7.01 -2.18 -2.48
CA THR A 99 5.65 -1.77 -2.85
C THR A 99 5.17 -2.59 -4.06
N SER A 100 3.90 -2.41 -4.42
CA SER A 100 3.32 -3.05 -5.60
C SER A 100 2.35 -2.11 -6.31
N PRO A 101 2.26 -2.11 -7.64
CA PRO A 101 1.12 -1.49 -8.33
C PRO A 101 -0.18 -2.30 -8.18
N SER A 102 -0.13 -3.47 -7.50
CA SER A 102 -1.27 -4.36 -7.31
C SER A 102 -1.67 -4.50 -5.85
N ILE A 103 -2.89 -4.08 -5.51
CA ILE A 103 -3.49 -4.37 -4.20
C ILE A 103 -3.61 -5.88 -3.95
N ASN A 104 -3.75 -6.70 -5.00
CA ASN A 104 -3.83 -8.15 -4.87
C ASN A 104 -2.51 -8.72 -4.34
N TYR A 105 -1.38 -8.17 -4.80
CA TYR A 105 -0.06 -8.57 -4.31
C TYR A 105 0.23 -7.99 -2.92
N ALA A 106 -0.01 -6.69 -2.74
CA ALA A 106 0.25 -6.02 -1.46
C ALA A 106 -0.63 -6.55 -0.29
N SER A 107 -1.73 -7.23 -0.59
CA SER A 107 -2.61 -7.86 0.40
C SER A 107 -2.40 -9.37 0.57
N LEU A 108 -1.35 -9.94 -0.01
CA LEU A 108 -0.96 -11.33 0.29
C LEU A 108 -0.54 -11.45 1.76
N GLU A 109 -0.92 -12.53 2.42
CA GLU A 109 -0.77 -12.69 3.88
C GLU A 109 0.67 -12.50 4.39
N HIS A 110 1.66 -13.10 3.71
CA HIS A 110 3.08 -12.89 4.04
C HIS A 110 3.58 -11.44 3.88
N VAL A 111 2.87 -10.58 3.15
CA VAL A 111 3.18 -9.15 3.00
C VAL A 111 2.34 -8.31 3.97
N CYS A 112 1.05 -8.59 4.04
CA CYS A 112 0.06 -7.93 4.87
C CYS A 112 -0.67 -9.00 5.69
N PRO A 113 -0.22 -9.27 6.94
CA PRO A 113 -0.84 -10.25 7.80
C PRO A 113 -2.33 -9.98 8.00
N ILE A 114 -3.10 -11.06 8.14
CA ILE A 114 -4.51 -10.97 8.50
C ILE A 114 -4.59 -10.85 10.02
N ASP A 115 -5.28 -9.82 10.48
CA ASP A 115 -5.66 -9.67 11.87
C ASP A 115 -7.14 -10.06 12.06
N THR A 116 -7.51 -10.52 13.26
CA THR A 116 -8.91 -10.82 13.59
C THR A 116 -9.40 -9.88 14.69
N MET A 117 -10.63 -9.37 14.55
CA MET A 117 -11.31 -8.62 15.61
C MET A 117 -12.79 -9.01 15.70
N THR A 118 -13.34 -8.99 16.92
CA THR A 118 -14.77 -9.20 17.15
C THR A 118 -15.46 -7.86 17.35
N ILE A 119 -16.48 -7.58 16.55
CA ILE A 119 -17.33 -6.38 16.64
C ILE A 119 -18.76 -6.88 16.83
N ASP A 120 -19.40 -6.50 17.94
CA ASP A 120 -20.78 -6.87 18.27
C ASP A 120 -21.05 -8.38 18.15
N GLY A 121 -20.13 -9.20 18.70
CA GLY A 121 -20.23 -10.66 18.66
C GLY A 121 -19.93 -11.31 17.31
N THR A 122 -19.61 -10.53 16.28
CA THR A 122 -19.21 -11.05 14.96
C THR A 122 -17.70 -10.92 14.76
N SER A 123 -17.04 -12.02 14.41
CA SER A 123 -15.61 -12.03 14.09
C SER A 123 -15.36 -11.58 12.65
N TYR A 124 -14.36 -10.72 12.48
CA TYR A 124 -13.92 -10.21 11.20
C TYR A 124 -12.42 -10.42 11.03
N ASP A 125 -12.03 -10.89 9.86
CA ASP A 125 -10.66 -10.85 9.39
C ASP A 125 -10.43 -9.53 8.68
N PHE A 126 -9.46 -8.76 9.13
CA PHE A 126 -9.10 -7.47 8.56
C PHE A 126 -7.65 -7.40 8.11
N GLN A 127 -7.43 -6.59 7.09
CA GLN A 127 -6.11 -6.30 6.53
C GLN A 127 -5.98 -4.81 6.28
N VAL A 128 -4.75 -4.33 6.38
CA VAL A 128 -4.41 -2.92 6.26
C VAL A 128 -3.30 -2.72 5.23
N VAL A 129 -3.57 -1.86 4.25
CA VAL A 129 -2.62 -1.53 3.18
C VAL A 129 -2.54 -0.02 3.07
N LEU A 130 -1.35 0.52 2.81
CA LEU A 130 -1.18 1.92 2.50
C LEU A 130 -1.16 2.09 0.98
N GLN A 131 -2.00 2.98 0.44
CA GLN A 131 -1.84 3.47 -0.92
C GLN A 131 -0.79 4.58 -0.91
N CYS A 132 0.25 4.43 -1.71
CA CYS A 132 1.39 5.31 -1.74
C CYS A 132 1.54 6.03 -3.09
N LYS A 133 2.28 7.13 -3.05
CA LYS A 133 2.94 7.73 -4.20
C LYS A 133 4.41 7.35 -4.16
N GLN A 134 4.93 6.80 -5.24
CA GLN A 134 6.33 6.40 -5.34
C GLN A 134 7.04 7.13 -6.47
N ASN A 135 8.21 7.68 -6.16
CA ASN A 135 9.06 8.39 -7.11
C ASN A 135 9.47 7.45 -8.25
N PRO A 136 9.14 7.75 -9.52
CA PRO A 136 9.50 6.94 -10.67
C PRO A 136 11.00 6.68 -10.82
N ALA A 137 11.83 7.66 -10.44
CA ALA A 137 13.28 7.58 -10.57
C ALA A 137 13.91 6.52 -9.65
N ASP A 138 13.24 6.19 -8.54
CA ASP A 138 13.79 5.36 -7.47
C ASP A 138 13.20 3.94 -7.47
N VAL A 139 12.46 3.57 -8.52
CA VAL A 139 11.80 2.26 -8.63
C VAL A 139 12.70 1.24 -9.29
N GLN A 140 13.00 0.17 -8.56
CA GLN A 140 13.58 -1.05 -9.11
C GLN A 140 12.50 -2.13 -9.17
N LYS A 141 12.19 -2.62 -10.37
CA LYS A 141 11.17 -3.66 -10.56
C LYS A 141 11.76 -5.05 -10.36
N LEU A 142 11.03 -5.90 -9.65
CA LEU A 142 11.37 -7.28 -9.36
C LEU A 142 10.28 -8.21 -9.90
N ARG A 143 10.72 -9.39 -10.36
CA ARG A 143 9.79 -10.49 -10.63
C ARG A 143 9.28 -11.02 -9.29
N SER A 144 7.95 -11.04 -9.14
CA SER A 144 7.31 -11.51 -7.90
C SER A 144 7.60 -12.97 -7.53
N GLY A 145 8.07 -13.79 -8.48
CA GLY A 145 8.34 -15.22 -8.30
C GLY A 145 7.09 -16.09 -8.11
N LYS A 146 5.90 -15.47 -7.96
CA LYS A 146 4.62 -16.14 -7.75
C LYS A 146 3.72 -15.94 -8.98
N PRO A 147 3.45 -16.99 -9.77
CA PRO A 147 2.62 -16.83 -10.96
C PRO A 147 1.17 -16.51 -10.59
N LYS A 148 0.53 -15.64 -11.38
CA LYS A 148 -0.91 -15.32 -11.38
C LYS A 148 -1.44 -14.64 -10.11
N VAL A 149 -0.63 -13.88 -9.38
CA VAL A 149 -1.13 -13.11 -8.22
C VAL A 149 -2.11 -12.02 -8.65
N CYS A 150 -1.90 -11.43 -9.83
CA CYS A 150 -2.79 -10.42 -10.40
C CYS A 150 -3.21 -10.82 -11.81
N LYS A 151 -4.52 -10.87 -12.06
CA LYS A 151 -5.04 -11.12 -13.41
C LYS A 151 -4.94 -9.93 -14.36
N TYR A 152 -4.59 -8.74 -13.85
CA TYR A 152 -4.66 -7.49 -14.60
C TYR A 152 -3.31 -6.87 -14.93
N LEU A 153 -2.26 -7.22 -14.18
CA LEU A 153 -0.90 -6.74 -14.35
C LEU A 153 0.04 -7.95 -14.52
N SER A 154 1.11 -7.77 -15.29
CA SER A 154 2.13 -8.81 -15.50
C SER A 154 2.81 -9.18 -14.19
N ASP A 155 3.05 -10.47 -13.95
CA ASP A 155 3.77 -10.97 -12.76
C ASP A 155 5.19 -10.40 -12.65
N ALA A 156 5.78 -9.96 -13.77
CA ALA A 156 7.08 -9.31 -13.83
C ALA A 156 7.06 -7.85 -13.33
N ASP A 157 5.88 -7.26 -13.14
CA ASP A 157 5.68 -5.88 -12.70
C ASP A 157 5.02 -5.78 -11.32
N LEU A 158 4.88 -6.88 -10.57
CA LEU A 158 4.10 -6.90 -9.33
C LEU A 158 4.87 -6.52 -8.06
N GLN A 159 6.19 -6.60 -8.04
CA GLN A 159 6.97 -6.26 -6.85
C GLN A 159 7.99 -5.20 -7.20
N TRP A 160 7.93 -4.06 -6.53
CA TRP A 160 8.87 -2.96 -6.71
C TRP A 160 9.63 -2.74 -5.41
N LYS A 161 10.89 -2.33 -5.51
CA LYS A 161 11.71 -1.95 -4.37
C LYS A 161 12.39 -0.61 -4.59
N THR A 162 12.82 0.00 -3.49
CA THR A 162 13.67 1.19 -3.48
C THR A 162 14.60 1.17 -2.28
N ASP A 163 15.80 1.71 -2.46
CA ASP A 163 16.77 2.00 -1.41
C ASP A 163 16.80 3.50 -1.05
N GLN A 164 16.03 4.34 -1.75
CA GLN A 164 16.00 5.78 -1.52
C GLN A 164 14.98 6.14 -0.46
N ARG A 165 15.44 6.85 0.58
CA ARG A 165 14.55 7.44 1.60
C ARG A 165 13.64 8.50 0.98
N SER A 166 12.47 8.69 1.57
CA SER A 166 11.46 9.66 1.13
C SER A 166 10.95 9.49 -0.31
N SER A 167 11.27 8.37 -0.97
CA SER A 167 10.80 8.04 -2.32
C SER A 167 9.41 7.40 -2.34
N VAL A 168 8.87 7.02 -1.18
CA VAL A 168 7.53 6.44 -1.00
C VAL A 168 6.76 7.24 0.04
N VAL A 169 5.67 7.88 -0.40
CA VAL A 169 4.81 8.71 0.46
C VAL A 169 3.45 8.03 0.60
N PRO A 170 3.06 7.55 1.79
CA PRO A 170 1.73 7.03 2.03
C PRO A 170 0.69 8.16 1.93
N THR A 171 -0.41 7.90 1.21
CA THR A 171 -1.45 8.90 0.91
C THR A 171 -2.83 8.49 1.38
N HIS A 172 -3.10 7.19 1.48
CA HIS A 172 -4.35 6.66 2.01
C HIS A 172 -4.10 5.41 2.84
N LEU A 173 -4.87 5.24 3.90
CA LEU A 173 -5.05 3.97 4.60
C LEU A 173 -6.19 3.20 3.96
N LEU A 174 -5.91 2.01 3.44
CA LEU A 174 -6.88 1.08 2.91
C LEU A 174 -7.19 0.01 3.95
N ILE A 175 -8.47 -0.19 4.25
CA ILE A 175 -8.95 -1.21 5.16
C ILE A 175 -9.89 -2.14 4.40
N ARG A 176 -9.69 -3.45 4.58
CA ARG A 176 -10.65 -4.49 4.17
C ARG A 176 -11.00 -5.30 5.40
N ALA A 177 -12.30 -5.48 5.63
CA ALA A 177 -12.82 -6.41 6.63
C ALA A 177 -13.69 -7.45 5.92
N LYS A 178 -13.52 -8.72 6.31
CA LYS A 178 -14.34 -9.84 5.85
C LYS A 178 -14.89 -10.55 7.06
N LYS A 179 -16.20 -10.77 7.07
CA LYS A 179 -16.82 -11.60 8.11
C LYS A 179 -16.24 -13.01 8.02
N ARG A 180 -15.87 -13.56 9.18
CA ARG A 180 -15.38 -14.94 9.30
C ARG A 180 -16.53 -15.95 9.37
#